data_AF-A0A1T4V930-F1
#
_entry.id   AF-A0A1T4V930-F1
#
_cell.length_a   1.000
_cell.length_b   1.000
_cell.length_c   1.000
_cell.angle_alpha   90.00
_cell.angle_beta   90.00
_cell.angle_gamma   90.00
#
_symmetry.space_group_name_H-M   'P 1'
#
loop_
_entity.id
_entity.type
_entity.pdbx_description
1 polymer ?
#
loop_
_entity_poly.entity_id
_entity_poly.type
_entity_poly.pdbx_seq_one_letter_code
_entity_poly.pdbx_strand_id
1 'polypeptide(L)'
;MYSLPLLLVGSLCAYLFGHMSTVIPAGGPVPYVFVSMFIFPIAVIWPLLKDLTELQELGTITQTERSRLRSLINDAQRYLKTSAYLLLFFGVTTGTMLYLVVIQQLEARLALSCIGFFIGCSVCIFAFLVNIRLRVQNYKSTVASRAEELKQSKRLIKRLSNSKE
;
A
#
# COMPACT_ATOMS: atom_id res chain seq x y z
N MET A 1 -3.28 12.43 9.13
CA MET A 1 -4.15 11.97 10.23
C MET A 1 -4.29 10.44 10.17
N TYR A 2 -3.17 9.70 10.27
CA TYR A 2 -3.12 8.23 10.12
C TYR A 2 -2.19 7.55 11.15
N SER A 3 -1.56 8.31 12.05
CA SER A 3 -0.64 7.81 13.07
C SER A 3 -1.35 7.02 14.18
N LEU A 4 -2.60 7.36 14.47
CA LEU A 4 -3.39 6.76 15.55
C LEU A 4 -3.70 5.27 15.34
N PRO A 5 -4.23 4.81 14.19
CA PRO A 5 -4.38 3.39 13.92
C PRO A 5 -3.04 2.65 13.81
N LEU A 6 -1.99 3.32 13.31
CA LEU A 6 -0.65 2.75 13.24
C LEU A 6 -0.11 2.42 14.64
N LEU A 7 -0.24 3.36 15.58
CA LEU A 7 0.21 3.20 16.95
C LEU A 7 -0.60 2.15 17.71
N LEU A 8 -1.92 2.11 17.53
CA LEU A 8 -2.78 1.14 18.20
C LEU A 8 -2.50 -0.30 17.73
N VAL A 9 -2.51 -0.55 16.43
CA VAL A 9 -2.26 -1.89 15.87
C VAL A 9 -0.81 -2.31 16.09
N GLY A 10 0.13 -1.37 15.92
CA GLY A 10 1.55 -1.59 16.25
C GLY A 10 1.74 -2.00 17.71
N SER A 11 1.14 -1.28 18.66
CA SER A 11 1.27 -1.58 20.09
C SER A 11 0.59 -2.90 20.48
N LEU A 12 -0.55 -3.23 19.86
CA LEU A 12 -1.22 -4.52 20.06
C LEU A 12 -0.34 -5.69 19.59
N CYS A 13 0.23 -5.59 18.39
CA CYS A 13 1.14 -6.60 17.86
C CYS A 13 2.44 -6.68 18.68
N ALA A 14 2.97 -5.56 19.16
CA ALA A 14 4.14 -5.53 20.04
C ALA A 14 3.91 -6.26 21.36
N TYR A 15 2.71 -6.11 21.94
CA TYR A 15 2.31 -6.80 23.16
C TYR A 15 2.17 -8.31 22.94
N LEU A 16 1.50 -8.72 21.85
CA LEU A 16 1.33 -10.13 21.50
C LEU A 16 2.67 -10.84 21.22
N PHE A 17 3.55 -10.21 20.43
CA PHE A 17 4.86 -10.78 20.12
C PHE A 17 5.80 -10.78 21.32
N GLY A 18 5.71 -9.77 22.18
CA GLY A 18 6.44 -9.75 23.46
C GLY A 18 6.02 -10.88 24.39
N HIS A 19 4.73 -11.22 24.42
CA HIS A 19 4.20 -12.32 25.25
C HIS A 19 4.52 -13.71 24.68
N MET A 20 4.67 -13.82 23.35
CA MET A 20 5.08 -15.05 22.65
C MET A 20 6.60 -15.24 22.61
N SER A 21 7.38 -14.34 23.21
CA SER A 21 8.85 -14.40 23.21
C SER A 21 9.43 -15.62 23.93
N THR A 22 8.66 -16.26 24.82
CA THR A 22 9.03 -17.51 25.49
C THR A 22 9.07 -18.73 24.57
N VAL A 23 8.52 -18.62 23.35
CA VAL A 23 8.49 -19.69 22.35
C VAL A 23 9.77 -19.73 21.51
N ILE A 24 10.57 -18.65 21.49
CA ILE A 24 11.83 -18.58 20.74
C ILE A 24 12.99 -18.76 21.74
N PRO A 25 13.66 -19.93 21.77
CA PRO A 25 14.79 -20.14 22.65
C PRO A 25 15.94 -19.20 22.26
N ALA A 26 16.49 -18.50 23.26
CA ALA A 26 17.70 -17.71 23.08
C ALA A 26 18.85 -18.60 22.59
N GLY A 27 19.48 -18.23 21.47
CA GLY A 27 20.53 -19.03 20.80
C GLY A 27 20.04 -19.99 19.70
N GLY A 28 18.75 -19.99 19.38
CA GLY A 28 18.19 -20.74 18.25
C GLY A 28 18.42 -20.08 16.87
N PRO A 29 18.06 -20.78 15.77
CA PRO A 29 18.18 -20.24 14.42
C PRO A 29 17.36 -18.96 14.23
N VAL A 30 17.95 -17.97 13.56
CA VAL A 30 17.35 -16.66 13.36
C VAL A 30 16.12 -16.75 12.45
N PRO A 31 14.92 -16.31 12.90
CA PRO A 31 13.72 -16.34 12.09
C PRO A 31 13.72 -15.17 11.10
N TYR A 32 14.58 -15.22 10.07
CA TYR A 32 14.63 -14.23 8.99
C TYR A 32 13.33 -14.14 8.16
N VAL A 33 12.39 -15.07 8.37
CA VAL A 33 11.03 -15.04 7.81
C VAL A 33 10.30 -13.73 8.14
N PHE A 34 10.62 -13.06 9.26
CA PHE A 34 10.03 -11.76 9.56
C PHE A 34 10.51 -10.64 8.63
N VAL A 35 11.74 -10.73 8.11
CA VAL A 35 12.28 -9.73 7.17
C VAL A 35 11.57 -9.81 5.82
N SER A 36 11.27 -11.02 5.34
CA SER A 36 10.59 -11.21 4.05
C SER A 36 9.13 -10.75 4.06
N MET A 37 8.47 -10.72 5.23
CA MET A 37 7.11 -10.17 5.37
C MET A 37 7.01 -8.68 4.99
N PHE A 38 8.10 -7.91 5.08
CA PHE A 38 8.12 -6.50 4.69
C PHE A 38 8.28 -6.28 3.18
N ILE A 39 8.67 -7.32 2.42
CA ILE A 39 8.80 -7.28 0.95
C ILE A 39 7.44 -7.50 0.28
N PHE A 40 6.56 -8.29 0.89
CA PHE A 40 5.25 -8.64 0.32
C PHE A 40 4.36 -7.43 -0.02
N PRO A 41 4.22 -6.39 0.83
CA PRO A 41 3.45 -5.19 0.49
C PRO A 41 4.01 -4.46 -0.75
N ILE A 42 5.33 -4.56 -1.00
CA ILE A 42 6.01 -3.91 -2.13
C ILE A 42 5.65 -4.59 -3.47
N ALA A 43 5.37 -5.89 -3.46
CA ALA A 43 4.92 -6.59 -4.67
C ALA A 43 3.52 -6.12 -5.12
N VAL A 44 2.63 -5.79 -4.18
CA VAL A 44 1.26 -5.30 -4.46
C VAL A 44 1.25 -3.85 -4.95
N ILE A 45 2.33 -3.11 -4.67
CA ILE A 45 2.55 -1.72 -5.05
C ILE A 45 2.80 -1.57 -6.57
N TRP A 46 3.51 -2.51 -7.21
CA TRP A 46 3.94 -2.38 -8.61
C TRP A 46 2.80 -2.39 -9.64
N PRO A 47 1.80 -3.29 -9.56
CA PRO A 47 0.64 -3.26 -10.46
C PRO A 47 -0.14 -1.96 -10.35
N LEU A 48 -0.19 -1.36 -9.16
CA LEU A 48 -0.88 -0.09 -8.95
C LEU A 48 -0.20 1.04 -9.71
N LEU A 49 1.13 1.11 -9.66
CA LEU A 49 1.91 2.11 -10.38
C LEU A 49 1.69 1.99 -11.90
N LYS A 50 1.62 0.75 -12.40
CA LYS A 50 1.39 0.45 -13.82
C LYS A 50 -0.02 0.85 -14.25
N ASP A 51 -1.05 0.43 -13.53
CA ASP A 51 -2.46 0.78 -13.78
C ASP A 51 -2.69 2.30 -13.81
N LEU A 52 -1.99 3.02 -12.92
CA LEU A 52 -2.02 4.48 -12.83
C LEU A 52 -1.36 5.17 -14.04
N THR A 53 -0.24 4.60 -14.53
CA THR A 53 0.51 5.16 -15.66
C THR A 53 -0.27 4.98 -16.97
N GLU A 54 -0.85 3.80 -17.19
CA GLU A 54 -1.70 3.51 -18.36
C GLU A 54 -2.95 4.41 -18.40
N LEU A 55 -3.50 4.73 -17.22
CA LEU A 55 -4.62 5.68 -17.07
C LEU A 55 -4.26 7.11 -17.49
N GLN A 56 -3.02 7.53 -17.28
CA GLN A 56 -2.55 8.86 -17.69
C GLN A 56 -2.43 8.96 -19.23
N GLU A 57 -2.26 7.82 -19.90
CA GLU A 57 -2.09 7.68 -21.35
C GLU A 57 -3.41 7.50 -22.12
N LEU A 58 -4.48 6.99 -21.49
CA LEU A 58 -5.85 6.89 -22.05
C LEU A 58 -6.52 8.27 -22.19
N GLY A 59 -6.01 9.06 -23.14
CA GLY A 59 -6.35 10.45 -23.43
C GLY A 59 -7.70 10.68 -24.13
N THR A 60 -8.82 10.25 -23.53
CA THR A 60 -10.18 10.62 -24.01
C THR A 60 -11.07 11.28 -22.95
N ILE A 61 -10.46 11.98 -21.98
CA ILE A 61 -11.16 12.66 -20.89
C ILE A 61 -10.78 14.15 -20.87
N THR A 62 -11.74 15.02 -20.55
CA THR A 62 -11.60 16.48 -20.46
C THR A 62 -10.43 16.88 -19.54
N GLN A 63 -9.69 17.95 -19.92
CA GLN A 63 -8.44 18.39 -19.29
C GLN A 63 -8.52 18.58 -17.76
N THR A 64 -9.68 18.99 -17.24
CA THR A 64 -9.95 19.23 -15.82
C THR A 64 -10.11 17.94 -15.01
N GLU A 65 -10.77 16.91 -15.53
CA GLU A 65 -10.87 15.60 -14.87
C GLU A 65 -9.51 14.88 -14.90
N ARG A 66 -8.74 15.06 -15.99
CA ARG A 66 -7.36 14.57 -16.09
C ARG A 66 -6.45 15.19 -15.02
N SER A 67 -6.60 16.48 -14.73
CA SER A 67 -5.81 17.16 -13.68
C SER A 67 -6.15 16.65 -12.27
N ARG A 68 -7.44 16.43 -11.96
CA ARG A 68 -7.87 15.88 -10.67
C ARG A 68 -7.40 14.45 -10.48
N LEU A 69 -7.54 13.62 -11.53
CA LEU A 69 -7.04 12.27 -11.51
C LEU A 69 -5.52 12.26 -11.34
N ARG A 70 -4.78 13.05 -12.12
CA ARG A 70 -3.31 13.15 -11.99
C ARG A 70 -2.87 13.59 -10.59
N SER A 71 -3.59 14.48 -9.92
CA SER A 71 -3.31 14.84 -8.52
C SER A 71 -3.47 13.65 -7.58
N LEU A 72 -4.58 12.92 -7.67
CA LEU A 72 -4.82 11.70 -6.87
C LEU A 72 -3.76 10.62 -7.12
N ILE A 73 -3.36 10.46 -8.38
CA ILE A 73 -2.31 9.52 -8.80
C ILE A 73 -0.96 9.94 -8.20
N ASN A 74 -0.60 11.22 -8.28
CA ASN A 74 0.68 11.73 -7.81
C ASN A 74 0.80 11.65 -6.27
N ASP A 75 -0.31 11.92 -5.57
CA ASP A 75 -0.39 11.71 -4.13
C ASP A 75 -0.25 10.22 -3.79
N ALA A 76 -0.96 9.33 -4.49
CA ALA A 76 -0.82 7.89 -4.31
C ALA A 76 0.64 7.43 -4.55
N GLN A 77 1.31 7.92 -5.60
CA GLN A 77 2.72 7.60 -5.88
C GLN A 77 3.67 8.09 -4.78
N ARG A 78 3.45 9.31 -4.23
CA ARG A 78 4.25 9.83 -3.11
C ARG A 78 4.06 8.98 -1.85
N TYR A 79 2.83 8.61 -1.52
CA TYR A 79 2.54 7.73 -0.39
C TYR A 79 3.21 6.37 -0.57
N LEU A 80 3.08 5.78 -1.75
CA LEU A 80 3.65 4.49 -2.12
C LEU A 80 5.18 4.47 -1.98
N LYS A 81 5.87 5.52 -2.49
CA LYS A 81 7.32 5.68 -2.33
C LYS A 81 7.69 5.80 -0.85
N THR A 82 6.98 6.63 -0.11
CA THR A 82 7.21 6.82 1.33
C THR A 82 7.04 5.52 2.10
N SER A 83 5.97 4.76 1.83
CA SER A 83 5.71 3.45 2.41
C SER A 83 6.78 2.43 2.03
N ALA A 84 7.28 2.42 0.79
CA ALA A 84 8.37 1.54 0.37
C ALA A 84 9.67 1.82 1.12
N TYR A 85 10.06 3.09 1.29
CA TYR A 85 11.22 3.46 2.11
C TYR A 85 11.05 3.04 3.57
N LEU A 86 9.85 3.21 4.12
CA LEU A 86 9.54 2.91 5.51
C LEU A 86 9.55 1.38 5.77
N LEU A 87 9.05 0.59 4.82
CA LEU A 87 9.11 -0.89 4.85
C LEU A 87 10.54 -1.41 4.70
N LEU A 88 11.35 -0.81 3.83
CA LEU A 88 12.77 -1.15 3.72
C LEU A 88 13.51 -0.85 5.02
N PHE A 89 13.23 0.31 5.63
CA PHE A 89 13.79 0.65 6.93
C PHE A 89 13.42 -0.38 8.00
N PHE A 90 12.13 -0.77 8.08
CA PHE A 90 11.67 -1.82 9.00
C PHE A 90 12.35 -3.17 8.76
N GLY A 91 12.56 -3.55 7.50
CA GLY A 91 13.27 -4.78 7.14
C GLY A 91 14.73 -4.77 7.62
N VAL A 92 15.45 -3.67 7.37
CA VAL A 92 16.84 -3.51 7.81
C VAL A 92 16.93 -3.50 9.34
N THR A 93 16.09 -2.72 10.03
CA THR A 93 16.10 -2.65 11.50
C THR A 93 15.74 -3.98 12.13
N THR A 94 14.79 -4.72 11.56
CA THR A 94 14.43 -6.07 12.02
C THR A 94 15.59 -7.04 11.86
N GLY A 95 16.29 -7.00 10.72
CA GLY A 95 17.49 -7.81 10.49
C GLY A 95 18.61 -7.50 11.49
N THR A 96 18.88 -6.21 11.74
CA THR A 96 19.88 -5.79 12.73
C THR A 96 19.51 -6.20 14.15
N MET A 97 18.24 -6.03 14.56
CA MET A 97 17.79 -6.45 15.89
C MET A 97 17.91 -7.97 16.09
N LEU A 98 17.53 -8.75 15.08
CA LEU A 98 17.69 -10.20 15.12
C LEU A 98 19.17 -10.61 15.24
N TYR A 99 20.08 -9.94 14.52
CA TYR A 99 21.52 -10.16 14.65
C TYR A 99 22.02 -9.84 16.07
N LEU A 100 21.59 -8.73 16.67
CA LEU A 100 21.95 -8.34 18.03
C LEU A 100 21.46 -9.35 19.10
N VAL A 101 20.32 -9.99 18.89
CA VAL A 101 19.81 -11.06 19.76
C VAL A 101 20.71 -12.30 19.70
N VAL A 102 21.22 -12.66 18.52
CA VAL A 102 22.09 -13.85 18.35
C VAL A 102 23.40 -13.69 19.09
N ILE A 103 24.01 -12.49 19.03
CA ILE A 103 25.25 -12.18 19.76
C ILE A 103 25.01 -11.88 21.25
N GLN A 104 23.80 -12.15 21.76
CA GLN A 104 23.36 -11.96 23.15
C GLN A 104 23.53 -10.51 23.69
N GLN A 105 23.61 -9.52 22.80
CA GLN A 105 23.72 -8.10 23.17
C GLN A 105 22.36 -7.45 23.44
N LEU A 106 21.26 -8.14 23.09
CA LEU A 106 19.90 -7.63 23.23
C LEU A 106 18.96 -8.73 23.72
N GLU A 107 18.09 -8.42 24.67
CA GLU A 107 17.04 -9.35 25.10
C GLU A 107 16.09 -9.68 23.96
N ALA A 108 15.85 -10.98 23.73
CA ALA A 108 14.93 -11.47 22.71
C ALA A 108 13.51 -10.89 22.88
N ARG A 109 13.07 -10.66 24.12
CA ARG A 109 11.77 -10.06 24.44
C ARG A 109 11.62 -8.65 23.87
N LEU A 110 12.63 -7.80 24.04
CA LEU A 110 12.63 -6.43 23.54
C LEU A 110 12.70 -6.39 22.01
N ALA A 111 13.54 -7.23 21.40
CA ALA A 111 13.60 -7.38 19.95
C ALA A 111 12.25 -7.83 19.37
N LEU A 112 11.65 -8.88 19.93
CA LEU A 112 10.39 -9.44 19.41
C LEU A 112 9.22 -8.46 19.57
N SER A 113 9.16 -7.70 20.66
CA SER A 113 8.18 -6.62 20.79
C SER A 113 8.37 -5.52 19.73
N CYS A 114 9.61 -5.11 19.43
CA CYS A 114 9.87 -4.12 18.38
C CYS A 114 9.53 -4.66 16.98
N ILE A 115 9.86 -5.93 16.72
CA ILE A 115 9.52 -6.60 15.45
C ILE A 115 7.99 -6.72 15.31
N GLY A 116 7.29 -7.10 16.38
CA GLY A 116 5.82 -7.13 16.41
C GLY A 116 5.21 -5.77 16.12
N PHE A 117 5.79 -4.69 16.66
CA PHE A 117 5.38 -3.32 16.35
C PHE A 117 5.52 -2.99 14.86
N PHE A 118 6.66 -3.32 14.25
CA PHE A 118 6.90 -3.09 12.83
C PHE A 118 5.97 -3.91 11.93
N ILE A 119 5.68 -5.16 12.30
CA ILE A 119 4.71 -6.01 11.59
C ILE A 119 3.31 -5.40 11.66
N GLY A 120 2.87 -4.97 12.85
CA GLY A 120 1.57 -4.29 13.00
C GLY A 120 1.46 -3.02 12.15
N CYS A 121 2.52 -2.21 12.13
CA CYS A 121 2.60 -1.03 11.27
C CYS A 121 2.57 -1.39 9.78
N SER A 122 3.26 -2.45 9.36
CA SER A 122 3.27 -2.95 7.99
C SER A 122 1.87 -3.36 7.51
N VAL A 123 1.10 -4.06 8.37
CA VAL A 123 -0.29 -4.44 8.06
C VAL A 123 -1.19 -3.22 7.89
N CYS A 124 -1.06 -2.20 8.75
CA CYS A 124 -1.79 -0.96 8.58
C CYS A 124 -1.45 -0.27 7.26
N ILE A 125 -0.16 -0.14 6.95
CA ILE A 125 0.31 0.45 5.69
C ILE A 125 -0.28 -0.31 4.51
N PHE A 126 -0.27 -1.64 4.53
CA PHE A 126 -0.87 -2.46 3.49
C PHE A 126 -2.38 -2.19 3.32
N ALA A 127 -3.15 -2.17 4.41
CA ALA A 127 -4.58 -1.88 4.36
C ALA A 127 -4.89 -0.49 3.80
N PHE A 128 -4.09 0.53 4.15
CA PHE A 128 -4.21 1.87 3.56
C PHE A 128 -3.91 1.86 2.06
N LEU A 129 -2.88 1.12 1.65
CA LEU A 129 -2.45 1.04 0.27
C LEU A 129 -3.50 0.35 -0.61
N VAL A 130 -4.14 -0.71 -0.10
CA VAL A 130 -5.30 -1.35 -0.73
C VAL A 130 -6.49 -0.41 -0.84
N ASN A 131 -6.79 0.37 0.21
CA ASN A 131 -7.88 1.36 0.17
C ASN A 131 -7.65 2.44 -0.90
N ILE A 132 -6.43 2.95 -1.02
CA ILE A 132 -6.06 3.91 -2.08
C ILE A 132 -6.23 3.26 -3.46
N ARG A 133 -5.79 2.00 -3.61
CA ARG A 133 -5.97 1.22 -4.85
C ARG A 133 -7.44 1.10 -5.25
N LEU A 134 -8.30 0.72 -4.31
CA LEU A 134 -9.74 0.59 -4.57
C LEU A 134 -10.37 1.93 -4.96
N ARG A 135 -9.97 3.04 -4.32
CA ARG A 135 -10.44 4.39 -4.70
C ARG A 135 -10.03 4.76 -6.12
N VAL A 136 -8.79 4.51 -6.50
CA VAL A 136 -8.31 4.76 -7.87
C VAL A 136 -9.06 3.91 -8.88
N GLN A 137 -9.25 2.61 -8.61
CA GLN A 137 -9.95 1.69 -9.50
C GLN A 137 -11.44 2.04 -9.65
N ASN A 138 -12.11 2.43 -8.56
CA ASN A 138 -13.49 2.92 -8.62
C ASN A 138 -13.61 4.24 -9.38
N TYR A 139 -12.61 5.12 -9.26
CA TYR A 139 -12.57 6.33 -10.07
C TYR A 139 -12.39 6.00 -11.56
N LYS A 140 -11.54 5.01 -11.88
CA LYS A 140 -11.36 4.49 -13.25
C LYS A 140 -12.67 3.97 -13.83
N SER A 141 -13.40 3.12 -13.11
CA SER A 141 -14.67 2.56 -13.60
C SER A 141 -15.72 3.64 -13.81
N THR A 142 -15.82 4.60 -12.89
CA THR A 142 -16.76 5.72 -12.98
C THR A 142 -16.47 6.64 -14.18
N VAL A 143 -15.19 6.89 -14.47
CA VAL A 143 -14.82 7.73 -15.60
C VAL A 143 -14.98 6.97 -16.92
N ALA A 144 -14.68 5.66 -16.94
CA ALA A 144 -14.90 4.82 -18.12
C ALA A 144 -16.40 4.75 -18.48
N SER A 145 -17.29 4.57 -17.51
CA SER A 145 -18.73 4.55 -17.76
C SER A 145 -19.25 5.88 -18.30
N ARG A 146 -18.80 7.02 -17.75
CA ARG A 146 -19.15 8.36 -18.26
C ARG A 146 -18.64 8.61 -19.68
N ALA A 147 -17.45 8.11 -20.01
CA ALA A 147 -16.91 8.21 -21.36
C ALA A 147 -17.72 7.38 -22.37
N GLU A 148 -18.22 6.21 -21.96
CA GLU A 148 -19.12 5.39 -22.77
C GLU A 148 -20.49 6.04 -22.96
N GLU A 149 -21.09 6.58 -21.89
CA GLU A 149 -22.35 7.33 -21.94
C GLU A 149 -22.25 8.51 -22.90
N LEU A 150 -21.19 9.31 -22.82
CA LEU A 150 -20.94 10.42 -23.74
C LEU A 150 -20.78 9.97 -25.20
N LYS A 151 -20.11 8.83 -25.44
CA LYS A 151 -20.01 8.24 -26.79
C LYS A 151 -21.37 7.79 -27.30
N GLN A 152 -22.19 7.17 -26.44
CA GLN A 152 -23.54 6.74 -26.80
C GLN A 152 -24.45 7.93 -27.09
N SER A 153 -24.45 8.97 -26.24
CA SER A 153 -25.23 10.20 -26.48
C SER A 153 -24.82 10.87 -27.79
N LYS A 154 -23.51 10.96 -28.11
CA LYS A 154 -23.05 11.49 -29.40
C LYS A 154 -23.52 10.64 -30.59
N ARG A 155 -23.51 9.31 -30.46
CA ARG A 155 -24.04 8.40 -31.49
C ARG A 155 -25.55 8.58 -31.70
N LEU A 156 -26.30 8.77 -30.61
CA LEU A 156 -27.75 9.01 -30.65
C LEU A 156 -28.09 10.35 -31.31
N ILE A 157 -27.39 11.43 -30.95
CA ILE A 157 -27.54 12.75 -31.59
C ILE A 157 -27.25 12.65 -33.09
N LYS A 158 -26.18 11.95 -33.48
CA LYS A 158 -25.81 11.77 -34.90
C LYS A 158 -26.84 10.96 -35.69
N ARG A 159 -27.49 9.97 -35.05
CA ARG A 159 -28.61 9.23 -35.66
C ARG A 159 -29.86 10.10 -35.80
N LEU A 160 -30.16 10.92 -34.79
CA LEU A 160 -31.30 11.84 -34.82
C LEU A 160 -31.11 12.98 -35.85
N SER A 161 -29.89 13.46 -36.05
CA SER A 161 -29.62 14.47 -37.11
C SER A 161 -29.75 13.87 -38.50
N ASN A 162 -29.19 12.67 -38.73
CA ASN A 162 -29.25 12.00 -40.03
C ASN A 162 -30.64 11.45 -40.39
N SER A 163 -31.57 11.35 -39.43
CA SER A 163 -32.96 10.91 -39.67
C SER A 163 -33.91 12.07 -39.95
N LYS A 164 -33.44 13.32 -39.87
CA LYS A 164 -34.22 14.55 -40.13
C LYS A 164 -33.94 15.16 -41.51
N GLU A 165 -32.98 14.61 -42.26
CA GLU A 165 -32.85 14.80 -43.73
C GLU A 165 -33.62 13.68 -44.45
#